data_AF-A0A368HCV1-F1
#
_entry.id   AF-A0A368HCV1-F1
#
_cell.length_a   1.000
_cell.length_b   1.000
_cell.length_c   1.000
_cell.angle_alpha   90.00
_cell.angle_beta   90.00
_cell.angle_gamma   90.00
#
_symmetry.space_group_name_H-M   'P 1'
#
loop_
_entity.id
_entity.type
_entity.pdbx_description
1 polymer ?
#
loop_
_entity_poly.entity_id
_entity_poly.type
_entity_poly.pdbx_seq_one_letter_code
_entity_poly.pdbx_strand_id
1 'polypeptide(L)'
;MIPVVVLVFISVVFIYLWLFYENVRRYPRGPTPLPIFGNFLTTDFRKLHIQIADYTKVYGNVFTLWLPKPHVVITDYEGIKEAFAKKGISQ
;
A
#
# COMPACT_ATOMS: atom_id res chain seq x y z
N MET A 1 -0.39 -39.12 1.77
CA MET A 1 -1.44 -38.10 1.67
C MET A 1 -1.06 -36.79 2.38
N ILE A 2 -0.75 -36.81 3.67
CA ILE A 2 -0.35 -35.61 4.45
C ILE A 2 0.79 -34.78 3.81
N PRO A 3 1.94 -35.35 3.37
CA PRO A 3 3.03 -34.56 2.80
C PRO A 3 2.64 -33.85 1.48
N VAL A 4 1.77 -34.47 0.68
CA VAL A 4 1.26 -33.87 -0.56
C VAL A 4 0.36 -32.68 -0.25
N VAL A 5 -0.51 -32.79 0.76
CA VAL A 5 -1.38 -31.69 1.19
C VAL A 5 -0.56 -30.51 1.70
N VAL A 6 0.49 -30.76 2.50
CA VAL A 6 1.40 -29.72 2.99
C VAL A 6 2.12 -29.02 1.84
N LEU A 7 2.63 -29.78 0.88
CA LEU A 7 3.31 -29.22 -0.29
C LEU A 7 2.37 -28.34 -1.13
N VAL A 8 1.13 -28.80 -1.37
CA VAL A 8 0.12 -28.00 -2.08
C VAL A 8 -0.21 -26.73 -1.30
N PHE A 9 -0.42 -26.81 0.02
CA PHE A 9 -0.70 -25.64 0.84
C PHE A 9 0.43 -24.60 0.78
N ILE A 10 1.68 -25.04 0.93
CA ILE A 10 2.85 -24.18 0.81
C ILE A 10 2.89 -23.52 -0.57
N SER A 11 2.68 -24.28 -1.64
CA SER A 11 2.68 -23.74 -3.01
C SER A 11 1.62 -22.66 -3.20
N VAL A 12 0.41 -22.86 -2.68
CA VAL A 12 -0.69 -21.88 -2.76
C VAL A 12 -0.34 -20.61 -1.99
N VAL A 13 0.25 -20.74 -0.80
CA VAL A 13 0.70 -19.58 -0.01
C VAL A 13 1.79 -18.80 -0.77
N PHE A 14 2.78 -19.49 -1.34
CA PHE A 14 3.83 -18.83 -2.14
C PHE A 14 3.27 -18.11 -3.36
N ILE A 15 2.36 -18.74 -4.10
CA ILE A 15 1.70 -18.12 -5.27
C ILE A 15 0.90 -16.89 -4.83
N TYR A 16 0.15 -16.98 -3.74
CA TYR A 16 -0.59 -15.86 -3.18
C TYR A 16 0.32 -14.69 -2.80
N LEU A 17 1.42 -14.96 -2.08
CA LEU A 17 2.39 -13.94 -1.68
C LEU A 17 3.03 -13.28 -2.90
N TRP A 18 3.42 -14.06 -3.90
CA TRP A 18 3.98 -13.55 -5.14
C TRP A 18 3.01 -12.59 -5.82
N LEU A 19 1.78 -13.03 -6.07
CA LEU A 19 0.75 -12.22 -6.73
C LEU A 19 0.44 -10.95 -5.93
N PHE A 20 0.40 -11.05 -4.60
CA PHE A 20 0.20 -9.91 -3.72
C PHE A 20 1.32 -8.87 -3.89
N TYR A 21 2.58 -9.25 -3.71
CA TYR A 21 3.70 -8.31 -3.80
C TYR A 21 3.94 -7.80 -5.23
N GLU A 22 3.60 -8.57 -6.25
CA GLU A 22 3.60 -8.09 -7.63
C GLU A 22 2.56 -7.00 -7.87
N ASN A 23 1.36 -7.13 -7.28
CA ASN A 23 0.38 -6.05 -7.29
C ASN A 23 0.87 -4.83 -6.50
N VAL A 24 1.52 -5.02 -5.35
CA VAL A 24 2.09 -3.93 -4.53
C VAL A 24 3.11 -3.10 -5.31
N ARG A 25 3.96 -3.76 -6.10
CA ARG A 25 5.00 -3.12 -6.92
C ARG A 25 4.48 -2.19 -8.01
N ARG A 26 3.19 -2.28 -8.39
CA ARG A 26 2.58 -1.41 -9.41
C ARG A 26 2.32 0.01 -8.92
N TYR A 27 2.39 0.23 -7.61
CA TYR A 27 2.09 1.51 -6.98
C TYR A 27 3.38 2.24 -6.58
N PRO A 28 3.33 3.57 -6.33
CA PRO A 28 4.45 4.31 -5.78
C PRO A 28 5.01 3.66 -4.52
N ARG A 29 6.32 3.80 -4.30
CA ARG A 29 7.00 3.22 -3.13
C ARG A 29 6.42 3.80 -1.85
N GLY A 30 6.26 2.94 -0.84
CA GLY A 30 5.70 3.28 0.46
C GLY A 30 6.01 2.20 1.49
N PRO A 31 5.47 2.31 2.71
CA PRO A 31 5.67 1.30 3.75
C PRO A 31 5.17 -0.07 3.27
N THR A 32 6.02 -1.09 3.39
CA THR A 32 5.72 -2.44 2.89
C THR A 32 4.47 -3.01 3.58
N PRO A 33 3.43 -3.38 2.82
CA PRO A 33 2.22 -3.94 3.40
C PRO A 33 2.41 -5.38 3.86
N LEU A 34 1.72 -5.75 4.93
CA LEU A 34 1.52 -7.15 5.27
C LEU A 34 0.43 -7.76 4.37
N PRO A 35 0.58 -9.03 3.97
CA PRO A 35 -0.50 -9.75 3.30
C PRO A 35 -1.79 -9.70 4.13
N ILE A 36 -2.94 -9.55 3.48
CA ILE A 36 -4.30 -9.50 4.10
C ILE A 36 -4.60 -8.18 4.84
N PHE A 37 -3.71 -7.71 5.73
CA PHE A 37 -3.96 -6.54 6.58
C PHE A 37 -3.42 -5.21 6.04
N GLY A 38 -2.46 -5.25 5.11
CA GLY A 38 -1.74 -4.07 4.67
C GLY A 38 -0.88 -3.48 5.79
N ASN A 39 -0.87 -2.16 5.91
CA ASN A 39 -0.22 -1.37 6.95
C ASN A 39 -1.13 -1.13 8.18
N PHE A 40 -2.32 -1.71 8.24
CA PHE A 40 -3.29 -1.43 9.31
C PHE A 40 -2.72 -1.68 10.73
N LEU A 41 -1.89 -2.71 10.90
CA LEU A 41 -1.26 -3.05 12.18
C LEU A 41 -0.07 -2.14 12.53
N THR A 42 0.57 -1.55 11.53
CA THR A 42 1.73 -0.65 11.71
C THR A 42 1.32 0.81 11.83
N THR A 43 0.13 1.15 11.33
CA THR A 43 -0.36 2.52 11.29
C THR A 43 -1.11 2.87 12.58
N ASP A 44 -0.68 3.95 13.25
CA ASP A 44 -1.40 4.52 14.38
C ASP A 44 -2.39 5.56 13.86
N PHE A 45 -3.65 5.14 13.73
CA PHE A 45 -4.72 6.01 13.24
C PHE A 45 -4.96 7.25 14.10
N ARG A 46 -4.59 7.24 15.38
CA ARG A 46 -4.71 8.42 16.26
C ARG A 46 -3.69 9.49 15.92
N LYS A 47 -2.57 9.10 15.31
CA LYS A 47 -1.43 9.96 14.96
C LYS A 47 -1.09 9.89 13.47
N LEU A 48 -2.08 9.60 12.63
CA LEU A 48 -1.88 9.37 11.19
C LEU A 48 -1.21 10.57 10.51
N HIS A 49 -1.59 11.80 10.87
CA HIS A 49 -0.99 13.02 10.33
C HIS A 49 0.52 13.12 10.61
N ILE A 50 0.97 12.67 11.78
CA ILE A 50 2.39 12.62 12.15
C ILE A 50 3.09 11.53 11.33
N GLN A 51 2.50 10.34 11.25
CA GLN A 51 3.07 9.24 10.48
C GLN A 51 3.19 9.57 8.98
N ILE A 52 2.19 10.25 8.40
CA ILE A 52 2.25 10.72 7.01
C ILE A 52 3.40 11.71 6.84
N ALA A 53 3.60 12.65 7.77
CA ALA A 53 4.71 13.58 7.72
C ALA A 53 6.07 12.87 7.78
N ASP A 54 6.19 11.82 8.60
CA ASP A 54 7.41 11.01 8.68
C ASP A 54 7.62 10.16 7.43
N TYR A 55 6.56 9.56 6.88
CA TYR A 55 6.62 8.84 5.60
C TYR A 55 6.99 9.76 4.44
N THR A 56 6.56 11.01 4.45
CA THR A 56 6.93 12.00 3.44
C THR A 56 8.44 12.23 3.42
N LYS A 57 9.10 12.26 4.59
CA LYS A 57 10.56 12.39 4.69
C LYS A 57 11.30 11.17 4.13
N VAL A 58 10.71 9.98 4.22
CA VAL A 58 11.33 8.71 3.82
C VAL A 58 11.06 8.36 2.36
N TYR A 59 9.83 8.50 1.91
CA TYR A 59 9.36 8.06 0.59
C TYR A 59 9.15 9.22 -0.41
N GLY A 60 9.18 10.46 0.06
CA GLY A 60 8.93 11.65 -0.74
C GLY A 60 7.45 12.07 -0.75
N ASN A 61 7.12 13.02 -1.64
CA ASN A 61 5.81 13.67 -1.66
C ASN A 61 4.66 12.79 -2.17
N VAL A 62 4.98 11.65 -2.81
CA VAL A 62 4.00 10.71 -3.36
C VAL A 62 4.38 9.30 -2.95
N PHE A 63 3.53 8.67 -2.15
CA PHE A 63 3.75 7.31 -1.66
C PHE A 63 2.43 6.55 -1.48
N THR A 64 2.51 5.22 -1.35
CA THR A 64 1.33 4.36 -1.17
C THR A 64 1.22 3.88 0.26
N LEU A 65 0.07 4.14 0.90
CA LEU A 65 -0.31 3.51 2.16
C LEU A 65 -1.32 2.41 1.87
N TRP A 66 -0.98 1.17 2.22
CA TRP A 66 -1.88 0.04 2.05
C TRP A 66 -2.76 -0.10 3.27
N LEU A 67 -4.03 0.28 3.13
CA LEU A 67 -5.07 -0.07 4.08
C LEU A 67 -5.80 -1.32 3.52
N PRO A 68 -7.11 -1.60 3.76
CA PRO A 68 -7.81 -2.65 3.03
C PRO A 68 -7.70 -2.54 1.49
N LYS A 69 -7.37 -1.35 0.98
CA LYS A 69 -7.04 -1.05 -0.41
C LYS A 69 -5.79 -0.16 -0.49
N PRO A 70 -5.07 -0.12 -1.61
CA PRO A 70 -3.97 0.81 -1.81
C PRO A 70 -4.48 2.25 -1.90
N HIS A 71 -3.91 3.14 -1.07
CA HIS A 71 -4.19 4.58 -1.11
C HIS A 71 -2.92 5.32 -1.46
N VAL A 72 -2.92 6.05 -2.58
CA VAL A 72 -1.82 6.94 -2.94
C VAL A 72 -2.02 8.26 -2.20
N VAL A 73 -1.03 8.62 -1.40
CA VAL A 73 -1.00 9.87 -0.62
C VAL A 73 -0.10 10.85 -1.36
N ILE A 74 -0.60 12.07 -1.55
CA ILE A 74 0.13 13.20 -2.14
C ILE A 74 0.20 14.29 -1.07
N THR A 75 1.39 14.80 -0.81
CA THR A 75 1.61 15.78 0.27
C THR A 75 2.07 17.15 -0.20
N ASP A 76 2.46 17.29 -1.47
CA ASP A 76 2.85 18.57 -2.05
C ASP A 76 1.64 19.34 -2.62
N TYR A 77 1.70 20.66 -2.51
CA TYR A 77 0.59 21.53 -2.93
C TYR A 77 0.31 21.46 -4.43
N GLU A 78 1.36 21.41 -5.26
CA GLU A 78 1.22 21.35 -6.72
C GLU A 78 0.55 20.05 -7.17
N GLY A 79 1.01 18.91 -6.64
CA GLY A 79 0.45 17.59 -6.90
C GLY A 79 -0.99 17.47 -6.43
N ILE A 80 -1.33 18.05 -5.27
CA ILE A 80 -2.72 18.13 -4.80
C ILE A 80 -3.56 18.95 -5.79
N LYS A 81 -3.11 20.17 -6.14
CA LYS A 81 -3.82 21.05 -7.08
C LYS A 81 -4.05 20.36 -8.44
N GLU A 82 -3.05 19.68 -8.98
CA GLU A 82 -3.15 18.95 -10.24
C GLU A 82 -4.13 17.77 -10.14
N ALA A 83 -4.05 16.99 -9.06
CA ALA A 83 -4.93 15.84 -8.85
C ALA A 83 -6.40 16.26 -8.75
N PHE A 84 -6.67 17.37 -8.05
CA PHE A 84 -8.02 17.96 -7.97
C PHE A 84 -8.48 18.54 -9.31
N ALA A 85 -7.61 19.26 -10.03
CA ALA A 85 -7.95 19.83 -11.34
C ALA A 85 -8.27 18.76 -12.39
N LYS A 86 -7.52 17.65 -12.42
CA LYS A 86 -7.75 16.54 -13.37
C LYS A 86 -9.01 15.74 -13.05
N LYS A 87 -9.36 15.56 -11.77
CA LYS A 87 -10.57 14.81 -11.38
C LYS A 87 -11.85 15.65 -11.31
N GLY A 88 -11.75 16.97 -11.13
CA GLY A 88 -12.90 17.87 -11.09
C GLY A 88 -13.63 18.06 -12.43
N ILE A 89 -13.07 17.59 -13.55
CA ILE A 89 -13.65 17.71 -14.89
C ILE A 89 -14.38 16.41 -15.33
N SER A 90 -14.24 15.32 -14.57
CA SER A 90 -14.75 13.98 -14.95
C SER A 90 -15.86 13.46 -14.03
N GLN A 91 -16.48 14.31 -13.22
CA GLN A 91 -17.74 14.00 -12.51
C GLN A 91 -18.86 14.90 -13.01
#